data_AF-A0ABD2Q0K9-F1
#
_entry.id   AF-A0ABD2Q0K9-F1
#
_cell.length_a   1.000
_cell.length_b   1.000
_cell.length_c   1.000
_cell.angle_alpha   90.00
_cell.angle_beta   90.00
_cell.angle_gamma   90.00
#
_symmetry.space_group_name_H-M   'P 1'
#
loop_
_entity.id
_entity.type
_entity.pdbx_description
1 polymer ?
#
loop_
_entity_poly.entity_id
_entity_poly.type
_entity_poly.pdbx_seq_one_letter_code
_entity_poly.pdbx_strand_id
1 'polypeptide(L)'
;MFFRALVHNGLELTDPFDIALANREEANRNGQLSTIIFIRDFNERGQEISGYIDYDQRLRNEEFVQYFRGEKKLLPKPSDLSYYNWESNYVVSNSSPNYTVIAESMAGLIFKNKRDRKIIYVDRSQSNCGDNTTRTVIKTSKYVQIILYDHAIRRRN
;
A
#
# COMPACT_ATOMS: atom_id res chain seq x y z
N MET A 1 -1.38 -24.71 -13.80
CA MET A 1 -1.37 -23.36 -13.19
C MET A 1 -0.02 -22.75 -13.50
N PHE A 2 0.07 -21.85 -14.48
CA PHE A 2 1.36 -21.22 -14.81
C PHE A 2 1.69 -20.20 -13.71
N PHE A 3 2.78 -20.43 -12.98
CA PHE A 3 3.36 -19.39 -12.12
C PHE A 3 3.82 -18.26 -13.04
N ARG A 4 3.11 -17.13 -13.05
CA ARG A 4 3.66 -15.90 -13.65
C ARG A 4 4.93 -15.54 -12.89
N ALA A 5 6.01 -15.26 -13.61
CA ALA A 5 7.24 -14.76 -13.01
C ALA A 5 6.94 -13.52 -12.14
N LEU A 6 7.68 -13.37 -11.03
CA LEU A 6 7.63 -12.16 -10.22
C LEU A 6 8.16 -11.01 -11.06
N VAL A 7 7.53 -9.84 -10.97
CA VAL A 7 7.83 -8.70 -11.85
C VAL A 7 9.22 -8.16 -11.58
N HIS A 8 9.69 -8.23 -10.33
CA HIS A 8 11.05 -7.82 -10.00
C HIS A 8 12.15 -8.79 -10.47
N ASN A 9 11.82 -10.00 -10.93
CA ASN A 9 12.83 -10.97 -11.34
C ASN A 9 13.64 -10.44 -12.53
N GLY A 10 14.96 -10.40 -12.37
CA GLY A 10 15.89 -9.91 -13.39
C GLY A 10 16.02 -8.38 -13.46
N LEU A 11 15.40 -7.65 -12.54
CA LEU A 11 15.62 -6.21 -12.38
C LEU A 11 16.65 -5.96 -11.27
N GLU A 12 17.55 -5.00 -11.50
CA GLU A 12 18.46 -4.51 -10.47
C GLU A 12 17.77 -3.36 -9.73
N LEU A 13 17.27 -3.65 -8.52
CA LEU A 13 16.60 -2.67 -7.67
C LEU A 13 17.59 -2.11 -6.65
N THR A 14 17.73 -0.79 -6.64
CA THR A 14 18.68 -0.08 -5.75
C THR A 14 17.96 0.75 -4.69
N ASP A 15 16.74 1.22 -4.99
CA ASP A 15 16.00 2.06 -4.05
C ASP A 15 15.37 1.20 -2.92
N PRO A 16 15.46 1.64 -1.65
CA PRO A 16 14.90 0.90 -0.51
C PRO A 16 13.40 0.60 -0.63
N PHE A 17 12.61 1.48 -1.28
CA PHE A 17 11.18 1.26 -1.48
C PHE A 17 10.92 0.17 -2.51
N ASP A 18 11.64 0.20 -3.63
CA ASP A 18 11.48 -0.82 -4.68
C ASP A 18 11.88 -2.21 -4.16
N ILE A 19 13.00 -2.29 -3.43
CA ILE A 19 13.44 -3.52 -2.76
C ILE A 19 12.37 -4.01 -1.76
N ALA A 20 11.79 -3.09 -0.97
CA ALA A 20 10.77 -3.43 0.00
C ALA A 20 9.49 -3.98 -0.66
N LEU A 21 9.08 -3.42 -1.81
CA LEU A 21 7.93 -3.92 -2.58
C LEU A 21 8.22 -5.26 -3.25
N ALA A 22 9.42 -5.44 -3.82
CA ALA A 22 9.85 -6.69 -4.42
C ALA A 22 9.83 -7.85 -3.41
N ASN A 23 10.38 -7.63 -2.21
CA ASN A 23 10.38 -8.61 -1.11
C ASN A 23 8.97 -9.03 -0.64
N ARG A 24 7.95 -8.23 -0.95
CA ARG A 24 6.54 -8.48 -0.57
C ARG A 24 5.71 -9.05 -1.72
N GLU A 25 6.21 -9.01 -2.95
CA GLU A 25 5.43 -9.30 -4.16
C GLU A 25 4.86 -10.73 -4.14
N GLU A 26 5.70 -11.73 -3.88
CA GLU A 26 5.29 -13.13 -3.89
C GLU A 26 4.25 -13.43 -2.80
N ALA A 27 4.49 -12.98 -1.57
CA ALA A 27 3.60 -13.22 -0.45
C ALA A 27 2.23 -12.53 -0.63
N ASN A 28 2.20 -11.35 -1.26
CA ASN A 28 0.95 -10.66 -1.61
C ASN A 28 0.19 -11.43 -2.71
N ARG A 29 0.87 -11.82 -3.79
CA ARG A 29 0.25 -12.58 -4.90
C ARG A 29 -0.33 -13.92 -4.45
N ASN A 30 0.33 -14.59 -3.50
CA ASN A 30 -0.11 -15.87 -2.96
C ASN A 30 -1.10 -15.73 -1.79
N GLY A 31 -1.47 -14.50 -1.41
CA GLY A 31 -2.39 -14.20 -0.32
C GLY A 31 -1.90 -14.67 1.06
N GLN A 32 -0.59 -14.74 1.27
CA GLN A 32 0.00 -14.95 2.60
C GLN A 32 0.16 -13.63 3.36
N LEU A 33 0.38 -12.56 2.61
CA LEU A 33 0.49 -11.20 3.11
C LEU A 33 -0.52 -10.31 2.40
N SER A 34 -1.00 -9.30 3.10
CA SER A 34 -1.83 -8.24 2.53
C SER A 34 -1.19 -6.91 2.94
N THR A 35 -0.50 -6.26 2.01
CA THR A 35 0.23 -5.02 2.27
C THR A 35 -0.57 -3.80 1.86
N ILE A 36 -0.67 -2.82 2.76
CA ILE A 36 -1.14 -1.46 2.46
C ILE A 36 0.08 -0.54 2.37
N ILE A 37 0.14 0.25 1.30
CA ILE A 37 1.20 1.25 1.08
C ILE A 37 0.62 2.62 1.35
N PHE A 38 1.15 3.35 2.32
CA PHE A 38 0.93 4.78 2.46
C PHE A 38 2.02 5.54 1.70
N ILE A 39 1.59 6.47 0.86
CA ILE A 39 2.47 7.40 0.14
C ILE A 39 2.01 8.82 0.40
N ARG A 40 2.95 9.72 0.70
CA ARG A 40 2.79 11.18 0.63
C ARG A 40 3.85 11.73 -0.30
N ASP A 41 3.41 12.52 -1.28
CA ASP A 41 4.29 13.13 -2.28
C ASP A 41 3.57 14.19 -3.11
N PHE A 42 4.22 14.72 -4.13
CA PHE A 42 3.66 15.68 -5.07
C PHE A 42 3.23 15.00 -6.37
N ASN A 43 2.06 15.40 -6.89
CA ASN A 43 1.62 15.00 -8.23
C ASN A 43 2.35 15.80 -9.33
N GLU A 44 2.08 15.49 -10.60
CA GLU A 44 2.69 16.17 -11.76
C GLU A 44 2.41 17.68 -11.82
N ARG A 45 1.35 18.14 -11.15
CA ARG A 45 0.99 19.56 -11.03
C ARG A 45 1.67 20.25 -9.85
N GLY A 46 2.56 19.56 -9.13
CA GLY A 46 3.23 20.08 -7.93
C GLY A 46 2.32 20.15 -6.69
N GLN A 47 1.14 19.53 -6.72
CA GLN A 47 0.22 19.54 -5.59
C GLN A 47 0.55 18.39 -4.65
N GLU A 48 0.58 18.68 -3.35
CA GLU A 48 0.81 17.64 -2.35
C GLU A 48 -0.40 16.71 -2.23
N ILE A 49 -0.13 15.42 -2.29
CA ILE A 49 -1.11 14.35 -2.22
C ILE A 49 -0.65 13.27 -1.24
N SER A 50 -1.61 12.57 -0.64
CA SER A 50 -1.33 11.38 0.15
C SER A 50 -2.45 10.37 0.03
N GLY A 51 -2.14 9.10 0.29
CA GLY A 51 -3.17 8.07 0.27
C GLY A 51 -2.65 6.68 0.63
N TYR A 52 -3.60 5.79 0.86
CA TYR A 52 -3.34 4.37 1.11
C TYR A 52 -3.68 3.57 -0.14
N ILE A 53 -2.79 2.65 -0.52
CA ILE A 53 -2.89 1.80 -1.71
C ILE A 53 -2.91 0.35 -1.27
N ASP A 54 -3.87 -0.43 -1.78
CA ASP A 54 -3.85 -1.89 -1.68
C ASP A 54 -2.82 -2.44 -2.68
N TYR A 55 -1.72 -2.99 -2.17
CA TYR A 55 -0.62 -3.44 -3.02
C TYR A 55 -1.03 -4.59 -3.94
N ASP A 56 -1.77 -5.58 -3.44
CA ASP A 56 -2.24 -6.72 -4.24
C ASP A 56 -3.22 -6.26 -5.33
N GLN A 57 -4.15 -5.35 -5.03
CA GLN A 57 -5.03 -4.76 -6.05
C GLN A 57 -4.21 -4.06 -7.15
N ARG A 58 -3.19 -3.28 -6.76
CA ARG A 58 -2.35 -2.55 -7.71
C ARG A 58 -1.50 -3.48 -8.57
N LEU A 59 -0.95 -4.54 -7.98
CA LEU A 59 -0.19 -5.59 -8.69
C LEU A 59 -1.04 -6.31 -9.76
N ARG A 60 -2.35 -6.48 -9.51
CA ARG A 60 -3.26 -7.16 -10.46
C ARG A 60 -3.71 -6.26 -11.60
N ASN A 61 -3.89 -4.98 -11.31
CA ASN A 61 -4.52 -4.03 -12.23
C ASN A 61 -3.52 -3.26 -13.09
N GLU A 62 -2.24 -3.23 -12.71
CA GLU A 62 -1.21 -2.44 -13.40
C GLU A 62 0.07 -3.23 -13.63
N GLU A 63 0.72 -2.94 -14.75
CA GLU A 63 2.04 -3.48 -15.09
C GLU A 63 3.11 -2.90 -14.17
N PHE A 64 3.45 -3.60 -13.09
CA PHE A 64 4.31 -3.05 -12.04
C PHE A 64 5.77 -2.83 -12.46
N VAL A 65 6.18 -3.40 -13.61
CA VAL A 65 7.54 -3.28 -14.15
C VAL A 65 7.93 -1.82 -14.38
N GLN A 66 6.98 -0.98 -14.79
CA GLN A 66 7.20 0.45 -15.03
C GLN A 66 7.57 1.21 -13.74
N TYR A 67 7.07 0.75 -12.58
CA TYR A 67 7.40 1.34 -11.28
C TYR A 67 8.81 0.92 -10.85
N PHE A 68 9.13 -0.38 -10.96
CA PHE A 68 10.44 -0.90 -10.60
C PHE A 68 11.58 -0.37 -11.48
N ARG A 69 11.31 -0.09 -12.77
CA ARG A 69 12.28 0.56 -13.67
C ARG A 69 12.40 2.06 -13.47
N GLY A 70 11.54 2.66 -12.65
CA GLY A 70 11.49 4.11 -12.48
C GLY A 70 10.94 4.88 -13.68
N GLU A 71 10.35 4.19 -14.66
CA GLU A 71 9.66 4.81 -15.81
C GLU A 71 8.41 5.57 -15.37
N LYS A 72 7.81 5.15 -14.24
CA LYS A 72 6.67 5.79 -13.63
C LYS A 72 6.80 5.85 -12.12
N LYS A 73 6.29 6.93 -11.53
CA LYS A 73 6.20 7.09 -10.08
C LYS A 73 4.91 6.47 -9.54
N LEU A 74 4.99 5.70 -8.46
CA LEU A 74 3.81 5.12 -7.81
C LEU A 74 3.18 6.19 -6.91
N LEU A 75 2.10 6.81 -7.39
CA LEU A 75 1.35 7.83 -6.64
C LEU A 75 -0.05 7.33 -6.29
N PRO A 76 -0.63 7.79 -5.16
CA PRO A 76 -2.03 7.55 -4.82
C PRO A 76 -2.97 8.08 -5.90
N LYS A 77 -4.00 7.31 -6.22
CA LYS A 77 -5.08 7.68 -7.15
C LYS A 77 -6.43 7.73 -6.41
N PRO A 78 -7.41 8.49 -6.92
CA PRO A 78 -8.78 8.49 -6.38
C PRO A 78 -9.45 7.11 -6.33
N SER A 79 -8.95 6.10 -7.04
CA SER A 79 -9.44 4.72 -7.03
C SER A 79 -8.82 3.84 -5.95
N ASP A 80 -7.78 4.30 -5.27
CA ASP A 80 -7.08 3.53 -4.23
C ASP A 80 -7.85 3.59 -2.89
N LEU A 81 -7.34 2.94 -1.84
CA LEU A 81 -8.05 2.82 -0.55
C LEU A 81 -8.36 4.18 0.06
N SER A 82 -7.43 5.12 -0.09
CA SER A 82 -7.74 6.52 0.10
C SER A 82 -6.92 7.41 -0.81
N TYR A 83 -7.43 8.61 -1.03
CA TYR A 83 -6.74 9.69 -1.70
C TYR A 83 -7.07 11.00 -1.00
N TYR A 84 -6.06 11.82 -0.77
CA TYR A 84 -6.22 13.16 -0.23
C TYR A 84 -5.30 14.11 -0.98
N ASN A 85 -5.85 15.21 -1.47
CA ASN A 85 -5.11 16.32 -2.05
C ASN A 85 -5.10 17.48 -1.05
N TRP A 86 -3.91 17.83 -0.56
CA TRP A 86 -3.73 18.77 0.54
C TRP A 86 -4.05 20.21 0.15
N GLU A 87 -3.94 20.56 -1.13
CA GLU A 87 -4.23 21.91 -1.62
C GLU A 87 -5.74 22.13 -1.80
N SER A 88 -6.41 21.19 -2.45
CA SER A 88 -7.86 21.28 -2.72
C SER A 88 -8.74 20.75 -1.58
N ASN A 89 -8.15 20.08 -0.58
CA ASN A 89 -8.85 19.29 0.44
C ASN A 89 -9.75 18.18 -0.13
N TYR A 90 -9.56 17.81 -1.40
CA TYR A 90 -10.34 16.75 -2.02
C TYR A 90 -9.93 15.39 -1.42
N VAL A 91 -10.91 14.67 -0.87
CA VAL A 91 -10.72 13.39 -0.19
C VAL A 91 -11.60 12.31 -0.80
N VAL A 92 -11.06 11.11 -0.94
CA VAL A 92 -11.77 9.90 -1.38
C VAL A 92 -11.34 8.73 -0.52
N SER A 93 -12.29 7.84 -0.23
CA SER A 93 -12.06 6.57 0.48
C SER A 93 -12.82 5.47 -0.24
N ASN A 94 -12.14 4.40 -0.64
CA ASN A 94 -12.76 3.30 -1.39
C ASN A 94 -12.39 1.95 -0.81
N SER A 95 -13.35 1.03 -0.73
CA SER A 95 -13.03 -0.36 -0.42
C SER A 95 -12.39 -1.06 -1.63
N SER A 96 -11.38 -1.89 -1.38
CA SER A 96 -10.75 -2.75 -2.38
C SER A 96 -11.29 -4.19 -2.29
N PRO A 97 -10.86 -5.12 -3.15
CA PRO A 97 -11.17 -6.54 -2.97
C PRO A 97 -10.67 -7.12 -1.62
N ASN A 98 -9.57 -6.60 -1.07
CA ASN A 98 -8.95 -7.11 0.16
C ASN A 98 -9.36 -6.35 1.42
N TYR A 99 -9.78 -5.08 1.30
CA TYR A 99 -10.08 -4.24 2.46
C TYR A 99 -11.42 -3.52 2.36
N THR A 100 -12.09 -3.42 3.50
CA THR A 100 -13.16 -2.44 3.72
C THR A 100 -12.58 -1.23 4.42
N VAL A 101 -12.86 -0.04 3.91
CA VAL A 101 -12.44 1.22 4.54
C VAL A 101 -13.52 1.66 5.52
N ILE A 102 -13.11 1.95 6.75
CA ILE A 102 -13.98 2.41 7.82
C ILE A 102 -13.43 3.76 8.29
N ALA A 103 -14.20 4.82 8.09
CA ALA A 103 -13.91 6.12 8.69
C ALA A 103 -14.61 6.19 10.04
N GLU A 104 -13.83 6.20 11.13
CA GLU A 104 -14.35 6.29 12.49
C GLU A 104 -14.00 7.66 13.09
N SER A 105 -14.99 8.33 13.70
CA SER A 105 -14.84 9.70 14.19
C SER A 105 -13.74 9.88 15.27
N MET A 106 -13.46 8.83 16.05
CA MET A 106 -12.50 8.87 17.15
C MET A 106 -11.12 8.29 16.80
N ALA A 107 -11.07 7.29 15.92
CA ALA A 107 -9.85 6.58 15.56
C ALA A 107 -9.29 6.96 14.18
N GLY A 108 -10.00 7.84 13.45
CA GLY A 108 -9.64 8.26 12.11
C GLY A 108 -9.91 7.17 11.07
N LEU A 109 -8.99 7.03 10.11
CA LEU A 109 -9.12 6.04 9.05
C LEU A 109 -8.65 4.66 9.54
N ILE A 110 -9.50 3.66 9.36
CA ILE A 110 -9.23 2.27 9.71
C ILE A 110 -9.50 1.38 8.50
N PHE A 111 -8.71 0.31 8.36
CA PHE A 111 -8.96 -0.72 7.36
C PHE A 111 -9.35 -2.03 8.02
N LYS A 112 -10.31 -2.73 7.44
CA LYS A 112 -10.69 -4.08 7.84
C LYS A 112 -10.32 -5.05 6.74
N ASN A 113 -9.45 -6.01 7.03
CA ASN A 113 -9.13 -7.07 6.07
C ASN A 113 -10.38 -7.93 5.85
N LYS A 114 -10.77 -8.13 4.59
CA LYS A 114 -12.00 -8.85 4.24
C LYS A 114 -11.90 -10.36 4.45
N ARG A 115 -10.68 -10.93 4.46
CA ARG A 115 -10.47 -12.37 4.56
C ARG A 115 -10.60 -12.88 5.99
N ASP A 116 -9.95 -12.23 6.95
CA ASP A 116 -9.98 -12.65 8.36
C ASP A 116 -10.79 -11.72 9.27
N ARG A 117 -11.32 -10.62 8.71
CA ARG A 117 -12.13 -9.61 9.40
C ARG A 117 -11.37 -8.82 10.48
N LYS A 118 -10.04 -8.89 10.52
CA LYS A 118 -9.22 -8.14 11.47
C LYS A 118 -9.08 -6.67 11.07
N ILE A 119 -8.91 -5.85 12.10
CA ILE A 119 -8.77 -4.40 12.00
C ILE A 119 -7.29 -4.01 11.93
N ILE A 120 -7.00 -3.05 11.05
CA ILE A 120 -5.69 -2.47 10.83
C ILE A 120 -5.78 -0.97 11.13
N TYR A 121 -5.04 -0.55 12.15
CA TYR A 121 -4.94 0.85 12.53
C TYR A 121 -3.78 1.50 11.78
N VAL A 122 -4.06 2.57 11.05
CA VAL A 122 -3.05 3.28 10.25
C VAL A 122 -2.63 4.62 10.81
N ASP A 123 -3.21 5.05 11.93
CA ASP A 123 -2.74 6.22 12.65
C ASP A 123 -1.28 6.01 13.07
N ARG A 124 -0.43 6.97 12.68
CA ARG A 124 1.00 6.98 13.00
C ARG A 124 1.25 7.22 14.48
N SER A 125 0.34 7.93 15.16
CA SER A 125 0.46 8.26 16.58
C SER A 125 0.28 7.02 17.47
N GLN A 126 -0.46 6.02 16.97
CA GLN A 126 -0.72 4.79 17.70
C GLN A 126 0.48 3.83 17.60
N SER A 127 0.81 3.20 18.74
CA SER A 127 1.85 2.18 18.84
C SER A 127 1.37 0.83 18.28
N ASN A 128 0.07 0.54 18.39
CA ASN A 128 -0.55 -0.68 17.90
C ASN A 128 -1.12 -0.46 16.49
N CYS A 129 -0.78 -1.35 15.55
CA CYS A 129 -1.31 -1.34 14.18
C CYS A 129 -2.41 -2.39 13.95
N GLY A 130 -2.82 -3.09 15.02
CA GLY A 130 -3.76 -4.20 14.99
C GLY A 130 -3.06 -5.56 14.96
N ASP A 131 -3.83 -6.60 15.23
CA ASP A 131 -3.36 -7.98 15.22
C ASP A 131 -2.75 -8.39 13.89
N ASN A 132 -1.62 -9.12 13.94
CA ASN A 132 -0.90 -9.62 12.76
C ASN A 132 -0.43 -8.53 11.78
N THR A 133 -0.45 -7.26 12.19
CA THR A 133 -0.05 -6.15 11.35
C THR A 133 1.24 -5.52 11.88
N THR A 134 2.22 -5.35 11.00
CA THR A 134 3.42 -4.58 11.29
C THR A 134 3.44 -3.30 10.47
N ARG A 135 4.09 -2.27 11.01
CA ARG A 135 4.29 -0.98 10.33
C ARG A 135 5.77 -0.74 10.11
N THR A 136 6.16 -0.51 8.86
CA THR A 136 7.54 -0.23 8.48
C THR A 136 7.62 1.10 7.74
N VAL A 137 8.40 2.04 8.29
CA VAL A 137 8.70 3.31 7.61
C VAL A 137 9.87 3.07 6.67
N ILE A 138 9.72 3.39 5.39
CA ILE A 138 10.78 3.27 4.40
C ILE A 138 11.37 4.65 4.14
N LYS A 139 12.68 4.78 4.35
CA LYS A 139 13.43 5.99 4.02
C LYS A 139 13.95 5.86 2.58
N THR A 140 13.54 6.78 1.73
CA THR A 140 13.96 6.89 0.32
C THR A 140 13.97 8.37 -0.06
N SER A 141 14.77 8.74 -1.05
CA SER A 141 14.73 10.08 -1.66
C SER A 141 13.65 10.23 -2.73
N LYS A 142 12.98 9.14 -3.14
CA LYS A 142 11.96 9.16 -4.21
C LYS A 142 10.65 9.82 -3.78
N TYR A 143 10.31 9.75 -2.50
CA TYR A 143 9.03 10.17 -1.95
C TYR A 143 9.23 10.95 -0.65
N VAL A 144 8.31 11.88 -0.35
CA VAL A 144 8.32 12.61 0.93
C VAL A 144 8.11 11.64 2.10
N GLN A 145 7.18 10.69 1.95
CA GLN A 145 6.93 9.70 2.99
C GLN A 145 6.40 8.39 2.41
N ILE A 146 6.95 7.27 2.91
CA ILE A 146 6.46 5.92 2.66
C ILE A 146 6.30 5.17 3.97
N ILE A 147 5.14 4.51 4.13
CA ILE A 147 4.90 3.57 5.22
C ILE A 147 4.22 2.33 4.66
N LEU A 148 4.74 1.16 5.01
CA LEU A 148 4.15 -0.14 4.67
C LEU A 148 3.46 -0.71 5.90
N TYR A 149 2.22 -1.16 5.72
CA TYR A 149 1.47 -1.90 6.73
C TYR A 149 1.28 -3.32 6.22
N ASP A 150 2.01 -4.26 6.81
CA ASP A 150 2.03 -5.65 6.40
C ASP A 150 1.11 -6.46 7.30
N HIS A 151 0.00 -6.93 6.74
CA HIS A 151 -0.96 -7.76 7.45
C HIS A 151 -0.77 -9.24 7.08
N ALA A 152 -0.25 -10.03 8.02
CA ALA A 152 -0.03 -11.46 7.83
C ALA A 152 -1.35 -12.24 7.91
N ILE A 153 -1.74 -12.86 6.79
CA ILE A 153 -2.95 -13.66 6.72
C ILE A 153 -2.63 -15.08 7.22
N ARG A 154 -3.06 -15.39 8.44
CA ARG A 154 -2.94 -16.76 8.97
C ARG A 154 -3.83 -17.70 8.14
N ARG A 155 -3.27 -18.82 7.68
CA ARG A 155 -4.11 -19.92 7.18
C ARG A 155 -4.95 -20.44 8.35
N ARG A 156 -6.25 -20.65 8.09
CA ARG A 156 -7.07 -21.45 8.98
C ARG A 156 -6.54 -22.87 8.86
N ASN A 157 -5.92 -23.37 9.94
CA ASN A 157 -5.64 -24.79 10.07
C ASN A 157 -6.96 -25.57 10.13
#